data_AF-A0A0L8V654-F1
#
_entry.id   AF-A0A0L8V654-F1
#
_cell.length_a   1.000
_cell.length_b   1.000
_cell.length_c   1.000
_cell.angle_alpha   90.00
_cell.angle_beta   90.00
_cell.angle_gamma   90.00
#
_symmetry.space_group_name_H-M   'P 1'
#
loop_
_entity.id
_entity.type
_entity.pdbx_description
1 polymer ?
#
loop_
_entity_poly.entity_id
_entity_poly.type
_entity_poly.pdbx_seq_one_letter_code
_entity_poly.pdbx_strand_id
1 'polypeptide(L)'
;MNYIKHLNGFFERVSGDGRLTAYHISLYLAVFQLWNLNRFTGKFPINRTELMILSRIGSVNTYAKCIKELDRWKYIRYFPSANRHCGSEVSCIRFDTGSNTGDSTGNDTASDTGDDTLIKRINRKTGNKSPDQIFQNGERRKINGSNHYHVNNDKDYSEPL
;
A
#
# COMPACT_ATOMS: atom_id res chain seq x y z
N MET A 1 -6.91 5.59 -16.46
CA MET A 1 -5.87 5.01 -15.59
C MET A 1 -5.79 3.52 -15.89
N ASN A 2 -4.60 2.97 -16.18
CA ASN A 2 -4.45 1.52 -16.28
C ASN A 2 -4.02 0.95 -14.92
N TYR A 3 -4.92 0.27 -14.23
CA TYR A 3 -4.70 -0.23 -12.87
C TYR A 3 -3.49 -1.17 -12.76
N ILE A 4 -3.39 -2.14 -13.68
CA ILE A 4 -2.33 -3.16 -13.67
C ILE A 4 -0.98 -2.52 -13.99
N LYS A 5 -0.91 -1.69 -15.04
CA LYS A 5 0.34 -0.99 -15.39
C LYS A 5 0.81 -0.07 -14.27
N HIS A 6 -0.11 0.66 -13.64
CA HIS A 6 0.20 1.51 -12.49
C HIS A 6 0.79 0.72 -11.34
N LEU A 7 0.17 -0.41 -10.99
CA LEU A 7 0.60 -1.23 -9.88
C LEU A 7 1.98 -1.87 -10.15
N ASN A 8 2.22 -2.30 -11.40
CA ASN A 8 3.53 -2.79 -11.83
C ASN A 8 4.60 -1.69 -11.73
N GLY A 9 4.33 -0.49 -12.26
CA GLY A 9 5.25 0.65 -12.17
C GLY A 9 5.49 1.12 -10.73
N PHE A 10 4.46 1.03 -9.86
CA PHE A 10 4.63 1.24 -8.43
C PHE A 10 5.62 0.23 -7.83
N PHE A 11 5.45 -1.07 -8.08
CA PHE A 11 6.33 -2.10 -7.51
C PHE A 11 7.75 -2.02 -8.04
N GLU A 12 7.94 -1.68 -9.32
CA GLU A 12 9.26 -1.39 -9.89
C GLU A 12 9.95 -0.26 -9.13
N ARG A 13 9.24 0.87 -8.93
CA ARG A 13 9.77 2.00 -8.17
C ARG A 13 10.06 1.68 -6.70
N VAL A 14 9.19 0.92 -6.04
CA VAL A 14 9.40 0.45 -4.65
C VAL A 14 10.64 -0.44 -4.56
N SER A 15 10.87 -1.31 -5.54
CA SER A 15 12.02 -2.22 -5.52
C SER A 15 13.37 -1.50 -5.57
N GLY A 16 13.41 -0.32 -6.21
CA GLY A 16 14.59 0.55 -6.25
C GLY A 16 14.69 1.56 -5.09
N ASP A 17 13.65 1.71 -4.26
CA ASP A 17 13.62 2.70 -3.18
C ASP A 17 13.66 2.06 -1.79
N GLY A 18 14.88 1.87 -1.28
CA GLY A 18 15.14 1.29 0.05
C GLY A 18 14.67 2.15 1.24
N ARG A 19 14.12 3.35 1.02
CA ARG A 19 13.59 4.21 2.10
C ARG A 19 12.19 3.76 2.53
N LEU A 20 11.46 3.06 1.67
CA LEU A 20 10.11 2.61 1.98
C LEU A 20 10.14 1.42 2.95
N THR A 21 9.31 1.53 3.98
CA THR A 21 9.02 0.43 4.90
C THR A 21 7.72 -0.26 4.53
N ALA A 22 7.43 -1.41 5.13
CA ALA A 22 6.16 -2.11 4.94
C ALA A 22 4.93 -1.22 5.24
N TYR A 23 5.05 -0.29 6.20
CA TYR A 23 3.99 0.68 6.51
C TYR A 23 3.72 1.65 5.35
N HIS A 24 4.77 2.09 4.66
CA HIS A 24 4.61 2.96 3.47
C HIS A 24 3.88 2.24 2.36
N ILE A 25 4.27 1.00 2.07
CA ILE A 25 3.67 0.17 1.03
C ILE A 25 2.19 -0.08 1.36
N SER A 26 1.89 -0.49 2.59
CA SER A 26 0.51 -0.73 3.02
C SER A 26 -0.36 0.53 2.96
N LEU A 27 0.16 1.66 3.42
CA LEU A 27 -0.54 2.94 3.37
C LEU A 27 -0.80 3.39 1.93
N TYR A 28 0.19 3.25 1.05
CA TYR A 28 0.02 3.57 -0.37
C TYR A 28 -1.05 2.70 -1.03
N LEU A 29 -1.07 1.39 -0.76
CA LEU A 29 -2.09 0.49 -1.31
C LEU A 29 -3.51 0.85 -0.82
N ALA A 30 -3.66 1.25 0.45
CA ALA A 30 -4.92 1.75 0.98
C ALA A 30 -5.38 3.04 0.26
N VAL A 31 -4.45 3.98 0.04
CA VAL A 31 -4.72 5.20 -0.73
C VAL A 31 -5.10 4.86 -2.19
N PHE A 32 -4.38 3.93 -2.81
CA PHE A 32 -4.63 3.48 -4.17
C PHE A 32 -6.01 2.81 -4.33
N GLN A 33 -6.42 2.02 -3.34
CA GLN A 33 -7.76 1.43 -3.29
C GLN A 33 -8.85 2.52 -3.24
N LEU A 34 -8.68 3.54 -2.38
CA LEU A 34 -9.60 4.68 -2.32
C LEU A 34 -9.61 5.47 -3.64
N TRP A 35 -8.46 5.63 -4.29
CA TRP A 35 -8.37 6.32 -5.58
C TRP A 35 -9.14 5.56 -6.67
N ASN A 36 -9.07 4.23 -6.68
CA ASN A 36 -9.86 3.37 -7.58
C ASN A 36 -11.37 3.50 -7.32
N LEU A 37 -11.79 3.50 -6.05
CA LEU A 37 -13.19 3.73 -5.66
C LEU A 37 -13.69 5.10 -6.14
N ASN A 38 -12.83 6.11 -6.07
CA ASN A 38 -13.08 7.47 -6.57
C ASN A 38 -12.78 7.63 -8.07
N ARG A 39 -12.82 6.54 -8.85
CA ARG A 39 -12.69 6.52 -10.32
C ARG A 39 -11.44 7.24 -10.86
N PHE A 40 -10.35 7.19 -10.11
CA PHE A 40 -9.07 7.82 -10.44
C PHE A 40 -9.14 9.34 -10.67
N THR A 41 -9.99 10.04 -9.92
CA THR A 41 -10.05 11.50 -9.91
C THR A 41 -8.70 12.14 -9.57
N GLY A 42 -8.44 13.35 -10.06
CA GLY A 42 -7.15 14.02 -9.85
C GLY A 42 -6.82 14.26 -8.37
N LYS A 43 -7.84 14.46 -7.54
CA LYS A 43 -7.76 14.68 -6.10
C LYS A 43 -9.02 14.12 -5.46
N PHE A 44 -8.90 13.50 -4.28
CA PHE A 44 -10.03 12.93 -3.55
C PHE A 44 -9.88 13.11 -2.04
N PRO A 45 -11.00 13.21 -1.30
CA PRO A 45 -10.97 13.32 0.15
C PRO A 45 -10.55 12.01 0.80
N ILE A 46 -9.85 12.11 1.93
CA ILE A 46 -9.43 10.98 2.75
C ILE A 46 -9.80 11.20 4.22
N ASN A 47 -10.26 10.14 4.87
CA ASN A 47 -10.39 10.11 6.32
C ASN A 47 -9.16 9.43 6.95
N ARG A 48 -8.55 10.11 7.92
CA ARG A 48 -7.37 9.61 8.63
C ARG A 48 -7.63 8.27 9.33
N THR A 49 -8.75 8.15 10.05
CA THR A 49 -9.11 6.94 10.79
C THR A 49 -9.35 5.78 9.83
N GLU A 50 -10.05 6.03 8.73
CA GLU A 50 -10.29 5.04 7.68
C GLU A 50 -8.97 4.54 7.07
N LEU A 51 -8.08 5.45 6.67
CA LEU A 51 -6.78 5.06 6.10
C LEU A 51 -5.92 4.27 7.09
N MET A 52 -5.92 4.63 8.37
CA MET A 52 -5.21 3.87 9.40
C MET A 52 -5.72 2.42 9.49
N ILE A 53 -7.04 2.22 9.46
CA ILE A 53 -7.65 0.89 9.49
C ILE A 53 -7.30 0.10 8.22
N LEU A 54 -7.47 0.70 7.04
CA LEU A 54 -7.19 0.06 5.75
C LEU A 54 -5.71 -0.33 5.60
N SER A 55 -4.81 0.52 6.09
CA SER A 55 -3.35 0.30 6.05
C SER A 55 -2.80 -0.52 7.23
N ARG A 56 -3.68 -0.97 8.15
CA ARG A 56 -3.28 -1.69 9.37
C ARG A 56 -2.24 -0.93 10.22
N ILE A 57 -2.28 0.40 10.21
CA ILE A 57 -1.43 1.25 11.03
C ILE A 57 -2.19 1.66 12.29
N GLY A 58 -1.80 1.11 13.45
CA GLY A 58 -2.40 1.48 14.74
C GLY A 58 -1.83 2.78 15.35
N SER A 59 -0.61 3.16 14.97
CA SER A 59 0.07 4.32 15.55
C SER A 59 -0.19 5.61 14.78
N VAL A 60 -0.67 6.63 15.49
CA VAL A 60 -0.88 7.99 14.96
C VAL A 60 0.39 8.57 14.36
N ASN A 61 1.51 8.39 15.06
CA ASN A 61 2.80 8.93 14.68
C ASN A 61 3.34 8.21 13.44
N THR A 62 3.19 6.89 13.37
CA THR A 62 3.59 6.10 12.20
C THR A 62 2.80 6.53 10.97
N TYR A 63 1.48 6.68 11.08
CA TYR A 63 0.65 7.16 9.98
C TYR A 63 1.10 8.55 9.51
N ALA A 64 1.25 9.50 10.44
CA ALA A 64 1.60 10.88 10.11
C ALA A 64 2.99 11.00 9.48
N LYS A 65 3.94 10.17 9.92
CA LYS A 65 5.26 10.04 9.30
C LYS A 65 5.12 9.48 7.87
N CYS A 66 4.51 8.31 7.72
CA CYS A 66 4.43 7.63 6.43
C CYS A 66 3.69 8.44 5.36
N ILE A 67 2.58 9.11 5.70
CA ILE A 67 1.84 9.91 4.70
C ILE A 67 2.65 11.12 4.21
N LYS A 68 3.39 11.78 5.13
CA LYS A 68 4.29 12.90 4.78
C LYS A 68 5.49 12.41 3.96
N GLU A 69 6.02 11.24 4.29
CA GLU A 69 7.12 10.64 3.55
C GLU A 69 6.71 10.21 2.13
N LEU A 70 5.54 9.59 1.97
CA LEU A 70 4.96 9.28 0.65
C LEU A 70 4.75 10.53 -0.22
N ASP A 71 4.33 11.64 0.37
CA ASP A 71 4.23 12.94 -0.32
C ASP A 71 5.62 13.49 -0.72
N ARG A 72 6.55 13.51 0.24
CA ARG A 72 7.93 13.95 0.01
C ARG A 72 8.61 13.14 -1.09
N TRP A 73 8.39 11.83 -1.14
CA TRP A 73 8.97 10.92 -2.13
C TRP A 73 8.18 10.82 -3.43
N LYS A 74 7.16 11.66 -3.62
CA LYS A 74 6.37 11.73 -4.87
C LYS A 74 5.70 10.40 -5.24
N TYR A 75 5.17 9.70 -4.24
CA TYR A 75 4.22 8.62 -4.45
C TYR A 75 2.78 9.16 -4.48
N ILE A 76 2.51 10.14 -3.62
CA ILE A 76 1.25 10.88 -3.55
C ILE A 76 1.52 12.38 -3.44
N ARG A 77 0.46 13.18 -3.44
CA ARG A 77 0.45 14.56 -2.97
C ARG A 77 -0.57 14.67 -1.85
N TYR A 78 -0.13 15.08 -0.66
CA TYR A 78 -0.98 15.16 0.52
C TYR A 78 -1.37 16.61 0.81
N PHE A 79 -2.68 16.85 0.97
CA PHE A 79 -3.25 18.16 1.29
C PHE A 79 -3.90 18.08 2.66
N PRO A 80 -3.17 18.39 3.75
CA PRO A 80 -3.76 18.38 5.09
C PRO A 80 -4.80 19.49 5.22
N SER A 81 -5.92 19.19 5.85
CA SER A 81 -6.90 20.20 6.25
C SER A 81 -6.93 20.32 7.78
N ALA A 82 -6.90 21.56 8.27
CA ALA A 82 -7.11 21.87 9.69
C ALA A 82 -8.60 22.05 10.03
N ASN A 83 -9.47 22.23 9.02
CA ASN A 83 -10.88 22.50 9.22
C ASN A 83 -11.65 21.20 9.47
N ARG A 84 -12.58 21.19 10.43
CA ARG A 84 -13.42 20.01 10.67
C ARG A 84 -14.37 19.71 9.51
N HIS A 85 -14.80 20.73 8.78
CA HIS A 85 -15.76 20.65 7.68
C HIS A 85 -15.14 20.23 6.34
N CYS A 86 -13.83 20.40 6.17
CA CYS A 86 -13.11 20.00 4.98
C CYS A 86 -12.13 18.90 5.34
N GLY A 87 -12.32 17.68 4.83
CA GLY A 87 -11.38 16.58 5.06
C GLY A 87 -10.00 16.87 4.44
N SER A 88 -8.97 16.16 4.89
CA SER A 88 -7.71 16.13 4.15
C SER A 88 -7.94 15.46 2.80
N GLU A 89 -7.13 15.81 1.81
CA GLU A 89 -7.26 15.28 0.46
C GLU A 89 -5.92 14.71 -0.03
N VAL A 90 -5.99 13.80 -1.00
CA VAL A 90 -4.81 13.20 -1.63
C VAL A 90 -4.98 13.16 -3.14
N SER A 91 -3.86 13.28 -3.85
CA SER A 91 -3.72 12.95 -5.27
C SER A 91 -2.62 11.89 -5.43
N CYS A 92 -2.80 10.92 -6.32
CA CYS A 92 -1.80 9.89 -6.58
C CYS A 92 -0.94 10.29 -7.79
N ILE A 93 0.38 10.06 -7.72
CA ILE A 93 1.26 10.19 -8.87
C ILE A 93 1.04 8.99 -9.79
N ARG A 94 0.98 9.21 -11.10
CA ARG A 94 0.73 8.14 -12.08
C ARG A 94 2.01 7.37 -12.41
N PHE A 95 1.91 6.04 -12.44
CA PHE A 95 2.98 5.13 -12.82
C PHE A 95 2.59 4.24 -14.02
N ASP A 96 1.46 4.51 -14.68
CA ASP A 96 0.96 3.74 -15.81
C ASP A 96 1.43 4.22 -17.18
N THR A 97 1.96 5.45 -17.25
CA THR A 97 2.52 6.02 -18.47
C THR A 97 4.00 5.68 -18.53
N GLY A 98 4.39 4.77 -19.42
CA GLY A 98 5.80 4.56 -19.76
C GLY A 98 6.43 5.88 -20.20
N SER A 99 7.69 6.10 -19.82
CA SER A 99 8.49 7.31 -20.02
C SER A 99 8.37 7.95 -21.42
N ASN A 100 7.34 8.78 -21.64
CA ASN A 100 7.17 9.63 -22.82
C ASN A 100 6.53 10.97 -22.41
N THR A 101 7.08 11.59 -21.37
CA THR A 101 6.83 13.00 -21.04
C THR A 101 8.17 13.48 -20.47
N GLY A 102 9.10 14.01 -21.26
CA GLY A 102 8.90 15.19 -22.09
C GLY A 102 9.22 16.45 -21.29
N ASP A 103 10.33 16.45 -20.54
CA ASP A 103 11.08 17.67 -20.25
C ASP A 103 12.17 17.75 -21.33
N SER A 104 12.18 18.85 -22.08
CA SER A 104 13.00 19.00 -23.28
C SER A 104 14.49 19.09 -22.94
N THR A 105 15.33 18.25 -23.55
CA THR A 105 16.64 18.60 -24.17
C THR A 105 17.33 17.33 -24.71
N GLY A 106 17.49 17.25 -26.04
CA GLY A 106 18.71 16.78 -26.71
C GLY A 106 19.13 15.29 -26.67
N ASN A 107 19.08 14.68 -27.86
CA ASN A 107 19.98 13.67 -28.44
C ASN A 107 19.97 12.20 -27.95
N ASP A 108 19.55 11.35 -28.89
CA ASP A 108 20.13 10.09 -29.37
C ASP A 108 20.66 9.01 -28.42
N THR A 109 20.28 7.79 -28.83
CA THR A 109 21.00 6.51 -28.71
C THR A 109 20.43 5.55 -27.68
N ALA A 110 20.03 4.40 -28.20
CA ALA A 110 19.62 3.22 -27.48
C ALA A 110 20.62 2.83 -26.37
N SER A 111 20.11 2.53 -25.18
CA SER A 111 20.84 1.68 -24.24
C SER A 111 19.88 0.62 -23.71
N ASP A 112 20.00 -0.55 -24.33
CA ASP A 112 19.74 -1.84 -23.71
C ASP A 112 20.41 -1.86 -22.33
N THR A 113 19.63 -1.83 -21.25
CA THR A 113 20.15 -2.10 -19.90
C THR A 113 19.09 -2.85 -19.10
N GLY A 114 19.06 -4.15 -19.35
CA GLY A 114 18.95 -5.20 -18.34
C GLY A 114 18.06 -4.93 -17.13
N ASP A 115 16.74 -4.94 -17.34
CA ASP A 115 15.77 -5.01 -16.25
C ASP A 115 15.69 -6.46 -15.69
N ASP A 116 16.53 -6.74 -14.69
CA ASP A 116 16.54 -7.99 -13.91
C ASP A 116 15.53 -7.90 -12.75
N THR A 117 14.24 -7.83 -13.09
CA THR A 117 13.18 -7.87 -12.08
C THR A 117 13.21 -9.17 -11.27
N LEU A 118 12.94 -9.07 -9.96
CA LEU A 118 12.78 -10.23 -9.06
C LEU A 118 11.75 -11.24 -9.59
N ILE A 119 10.76 -10.79 -10.37
CA ILE A 119 9.75 -11.64 -11.01
C ILE A 119 10.40 -12.62 -12.02
N LYS A 120 11.36 -12.16 -12.83
CA LYS A 120 12.13 -13.07 -13.72
C LYS A 120 13.01 -14.04 -12.94
N ARG A 121 13.55 -13.66 -11.77
CA ARG A 121 14.33 -14.58 -10.92
C ARG A 121 13.47 -15.67 -10.27
N ILE A 122 12.25 -15.33 -9.85
CA ILE A 122 11.28 -16.29 -9.30
C ILE A 122 10.87 -17.30 -10.39
N ASN A 123 10.51 -16.81 -11.57
CA ASN A 123 10.08 -17.68 -12.68
C ASN A 123 11.22 -18.57 -13.22
N ARG A 124 12.49 -18.14 -13.14
CA ARG A 124 13.64 -18.97 -13.52
C ARG A 124 13.89 -20.16 -12.59
N LYS A 125 13.42 -20.12 -11.33
CA LYS A 125 13.58 -21.22 -10.38
C LYS A 125 12.50 -22.31 -10.47
N THR A 126 11.37 -22.03 -11.12
CA THR A 126 10.26 -22.98 -11.24
C THR A 126 10.17 -23.54 -12.65
N GLY A 127 11.09 -24.46 -12.97
CA GLY A 127 10.95 -25.36 -14.11
C GLY A 127 10.04 -26.54 -13.76
N ASN A 128 8.93 -26.68 -14.51
CA ASN A 128 8.04 -27.84 -14.64
C ASN A 128 7.29 -28.35 -13.39
N LYS A 129 6.17 -27.70 -13.04
CA LYS A 129 4.91 -28.39 -12.67
C LYS A 129 3.70 -27.59 -13.18
N SER A 130 2.77 -28.31 -13.82
CA SER A 130 1.56 -27.81 -14.50
C SER A 130 0.61 -27.03 -13.56
N PRO A 131 -0.24 -26.10 -14.06
CA PRO A 131 -0.98 -25.15 -13.22
C PRO A 131 -2.21 -25.72 -12.48
N ASP A 132 -2.64 -26.96 -12.75
CA ASP A 132 -3.99 -27.42 -12.39
C ASP A 132 -4.13 -28.11 -11.01
N GLN A 133 -3.18 -27.97 -10.08
CA GLN A 133 -3.27 -28.61 -8.75
C GLN A 133 -3.21 -27.68 -7.54
N ILE A 134 -3.23 -26.35 -7.72
CA ILE A 134 -3.07 -25.43 -6.57
C ILE A 134 -4.37 -25.26 -5.74
N PHE A 135 -5.53 -25.74 -6.23
CA PHE A 135 -6.84 -25.49 -5.58
C PHE A 135 -7.57 -26.73 -5.04
N GLN A 136 -6.87 -27.81 -4.69
CA GLN A 136 -7.47 -28.88 -3.88
C GLN A 136 -6.47 -29.41 -2.86
N ASN A 137 -6.50 -28.82 -1.65
CA ASN A 137 -6.35 -29.49 -0.35
C ASN A 137 -6.03 -28.44 0.73
N GLY A 138 -7.07 -27.75 1.17
CA GLY A 138 -7.07 -27.03 2.43
C GLY A 138 -8.05 -27.73 3.37
N GLU A 139 -7.61 -28.78 4.04
CA GLU A 139 -8.34 -29.33 5.18
C GLU A 139 -8.64 -28.20 6.18
N ARG A 140 -9.90 -28.12 6.57
CA ARG A 140 -10.43 -27.14 7.52
C ARG A 140 -9.85 -27.44 8.90
N ARG A 141 -8.63 -26.96 9.18
CA ARG A 141 -8.03 -27.06 10.53
C ARG A 141 -8.86 -26.21 11.49
N LYS A 142 -9.62 -26.86 12.37
CA LYS A 142 -10.23 -26.25 13.55
C LYS A 142 -9.10 -25.67 14.40
N ILE A 143 -9.04 -24.34 14.50
CA ILE A 143 -8.12 -23.68 15.42
C ILE A 143 -8.76 -23.75 16.81
N ASN A 144 -8.42 -24.78 17.58
CA ASN A 144 -8.52 -24.73 19.03
C ASN A 144 -7.26 -23.98 19.51
N GLY A 145 -7.42 -22.71 19.88
CA GLY A 145 -6.35 -21.86 20.39
C GLY A 145 -6.94 -20.88 21.41
N SER A 146 -6.63 -21.15 22.66
CA SER A 146 -7.05 -20.42 23.86
C SER A 146 -6.87 -18.90 23.74
N ASN A 147 -7.93 -18.14 24.03
CA ASN A 147 -7.87 -16.70 24.21
C ASN A 147 -7.09 -16.40 25.51
N HIS A 148 -5.89 -15.83 25.39
CA HIS A 148 -5.09 -15.37 26.54
C HIS A 148 -5.52 -13.97 27.05
N TYR A 149 -6.81 -13.70 27.06
CA TYR A 149 -7.39 -12.57 27.78
C TYR A 149 -8.47 -13.12 28.70
N HIS A 150 -8.10 -13.45 29.94
CA HIS A 150 -9.08 -13.63 31.01
C HIS A 150 -9.56 -12.24 31.43
N VAL A 151 -10.77 -11.89 31.03
CA VAL A 151 -11.55 -10.85 31.71
C VAL A 151 -12.26 -11.56 32.85
N ASN A 152 -11.71 -11.44 34.07
CA ASN A 152 -12.42 -11.88 35.27
C ASN A 152 -13.58 -10.90 35.50
N ASN A 153 -14.81 -11.39 35.45
CA ASN A 153 -16.01 -10.59 35.74
C ASN A 153 -16.42 -10.61 37.23
N ASP A 154 -15.59 -11.16 38.11
CA ASP A 154 -15.89 -11.26 39.55
C ASP A 154 -15.25 -10.12 40.35
N LYS A 155 -15.58 -8.87 40.00
CA LYS A 155 -15.34 -7.75 40.91
C LYS A 155 -16.58 -7.56 41.78
N ASP A 156 -16.49 -8.03 43.02
CA ASP A 156 -17.45 -7.73 44.07
C ASP A 156 -17.29 -6.25 44.49
N TYR A 157 -18.32 -5.44 44.23
CA TYR A 157 -18.35 -4.00 44.55
C TYR A 157 -18.91 -3.74 45.96
N SER A 158 -18.92 -4.75 46.83
CA SER A 158 -19.50 -4.66 48.17
C SER A 158 -18.55 -4.10 49.25
N GLU A 159 -17.32 -3.71 48.91
CA GLU A 159 -16.42 -3.09 49.90
C GLU A 159 -16.72 -1.59 50.09
N PRO A 160 -16.93 -1.11 51.34
CA PRO A 160 -17.07 0.31 51.61
C PRO A 160 -15.71 1.04 51.54
N LEU A 161 -15.75 2.28 51.04
CA LEU A 161 -14.61 3.21 50.90
C LEU A 161 -13.89 3.52 52.22
#